data_AF-A0A357FPC0-F1
#
_entry.id   AF-A0A357FPC0-F1
#
_cell.length_a   1.000
_cell.length_b   1.000
_cell.length_c   1.000
_cell.angle_alpha   90.00
_cell.angle_beta   90.00
_cell.angle_gamma   90.00
#
_symmetry.space_group_name_H-M   'P 1'
#
loop_
_entity.id
_entity.type
_entity.pdbx_description
1 polymer ?
#
loop_
_entity_poly.entity_id
_entity_poly.type
_entity_poly.pdbx_seq_one_letter_code
_entity_poly.pdbx_strand_id
1 'polypeptide(L)'
;ANDPTDTEADSLTMSEPLIYWVDQMILSLHKLRTELQEDSDNFIESLIHAWEQRARWEAGVVGQNSEMVDLPSAAESMASAFLGDKLARRVTKIGDANKKESWRYPRSR
;
A
#
# COMPACT_ATOMS: atom_id res chain seq x y z
N ALA A 1 -23.38 -5.16 -14.99
CA ALA A 1 -22.57 -4.68 -16.12
C ALA A 1 -23.02 -3.26 -16.41
N ASN A 2 -22.09 -2.31 -16.53
CA ASN A 2 -22.43 -0.93 -16.86
C ASN A 2 -22.90 -0.84 -18.32
N ASP A 3 -23.84 0.06 -18.60
CA ASP A 3 -24.30 0.32 -19.96
C ASP A 3 -23.11 0.83 -20.81
N PRO A 4 -22.83 0.22 -21.98
CA PRO A 4 -21.80 0.72 -22.89
C PRO A 4 -21.95 2.19 -23.26
N THR A 5 -23.17 2.71 -23.40
CA THR A 5 -23.38 4.12 -23.74
C THR A 5 -23.06 5.06 -22.57
N ASP A 6 -23.38 4.64 -21.35
CA ASP A 6 -23.02 5.40 -20.14
C ASP A 6 -21.50 5.41 -19.95
N THR A 7 -20.85 4.27 -20.22
CA THR A 7 -19.39 4.14 -20.14
C THR A 7 -18.67 5.03 -21.17
N GLU A 8 -19.22 5.14 -22.38
CA GLU A 8 -18.71 6.05 -23.42
C GLU A 8 -18.86 7.51 -22.96
N ALA A 9 -20.04 7.91 -22.50
CA ALA A 9 -20.30 9.27 -22.04
C ALA A 9 -19.37 9.67 -20.87
N ASP A 10 -19.18 8.78 -19.89
CA ASP A 10 -18.25 8.97 -18.78
C ASP A 10 -16.80 9.09 -19.27
N SER A 11 -16.41 8.25 -20.23
CA SER A 11 -15.06 8.25 -20.79
C SER A 11 -14.74 9.52 -21.58
N LEU A 12 -15.72 10.02 -22.35
CA LEU A 12 -15.56 11.28 -23.10
C LEU A 12 -15.45 12.48 -22.14
N THR A 13 -16.24 12.47 -21.06
CA THR A 13 -16.22 13.54 -20.04
C THR A 13 -14.90 13.58 -19.28
N MET A 14 -14.27 12.42 -19.04
CA MET A 14 -13.00 12.27 -18.32
C MET A 14 -11.83 11.95 -19.26
N SER A 15 -11.91 12.34 -20.53
CA SER A 15 -11.00 11.91 -21.59
C SER A 15 -9.54 12.31 -21.34
N GLU A 16 -9.27 13.54 -20.90
CA GLU A 16 -7.90 14.02 -20.66
C GLU A 16 -7.17 13.24 -19.55
N PRO A 17 -7.74 13.06 -18.33
CA PRO A 17 -7.16 12.17 -17.32
C PRO A 17 -7.00 10.72 -17.80
N LEU A 18 -7.97 10.18 -18.54
CA LEU A 18 -7.90 8.81 -19.05
C LEU A 18 -6.76 8.63 -20.06
N ILE A 19 -6.59 9.57 -20.99
CA ILE A 19 -5.48 9.58 -21.94
C ILE A 19 -4.14 9.63 -21.19
N TYR A 20 -4.00 10.52 -20.21
CA TYR A 20 -2.79 10.58 -19.38
C TYR A 20 -2.46 9.25 -18.72
N TRP A 21 -3.45 8.59 -18.11
CA TRP A 21 -3.22 7.29 -17.47
C TRP A 21 -2.91 6.19 -18.49
N VAL A 22 -3.50 6.21 -19.68
CA VAL A 22 -3.13 5.31 -20.78
C VAL A 22 -1.67 5.51 -21.18
N ASP A 23 -1.21 6.76 -21.30
CA ASP A 23 0.20 7.06 -21.61
C ASP A 23 1.14 6.56 -20.50
N GLN A 24 0.79 6.76 -19.22
CA GLN A 24 1.56 6.21 -18.10
C GLN A 24 1.62 4.67 -18.14
N MET A 25 0.51 4.02 -18.48
CA MET A 25 0.47 2.57 -18.65
C MET A 25 1.41 2.12 -19.78
N ILE A 26 1.37 2.77 -20.94
CA ILE A 26 2.26 2.48 -22.07
C ILE A 26 3.73 2.62 -21.65
N LEU A 27 4.09 3.70 -20.97
CA LEU A 27 5.46 3.92 -20.48
C LEU A 27 5.91 2.82 -19.50
N SER A 28 5.05 2.44 -18.56
CA SER A 28 5.36 1.38 -17.60
C SER A 28 5.57 0.02 -18.28
N LEU A 29 4.77 -0.31 -19.29
CA LEU A 29 4.91 -1.54 -20.07
C LEU A 29 6.22 -1.56 -20.87
N HIS A 30 6.60 -0.43 -21.47
CA HIS A 30 7.89 -0.31 -22.14
C HIS A 30 9.06 -0.46 -21.18
N LYS A 31 8.98 0.13 -19.99
CA LYS A 31 9.99 -0.05 -18.94
C LYS A 31 10.17 -1.52 -18.59
N LEU A 32 9.08 -2.24 -18.31
CA LEU A 32 9.12 -3.68 -18.00
C LEU A 32 9.73 -4.50 -19.14
N ARG A 33 9.37 -4.19 -20.39
CA ARG A 33 9.96 -4.85 -21.57
C ARG A 33 11.47 -4.65 -21.63
N THR A 34 11.96 -3.43 -21.39
CA THR A 34 13.39 -3.12 -21.41
C THR A 34 14.12 -3.82 -20.27
N GLU A 35 13.60 -3.74 -19.04
CA GLU A 35 14.20 -4.39 -17.86
C GLU A 35 14.30 -5.91 -18.02
N LEU A 36 13.32 -6.53 -18.67
CA LEU A 36 13.31 -7.95 -19.01
C LEU A 36 14.33 -8.31 -20.12
N GLN A 37 14.50 -7.44 -21.12
CA GLN A 37 15.45 -7.65 -22.20
C GLN A 37 16.90 -7.52 -21.72
N GLU A 38 17.16 -6.65 -20.75
CA GLU A 38 18.49 -6.38 -20.20
C GLU A 38 18.92 -7.35 -19.10
N ASP A 39 18.06 -8.31 -18.71
CA ASP A 39 18.25 -9.23 -17.57
C ASP A 39 18.69 -8.48 -16.29
N SER A 40 18.02 -7.35 -16.04
CA SER A 40 18.40 -6.43 -14.96
C SER A 40 17.82 -6.88 -13.62
N ASP A 41 18.61 -6.75 -12.54
CA ASP A 41 18.12 -6.93 -11.16
C ASP A 41 16.95 -5.97 -10.82
N ASN A 42 16.87 -4.84 -11.55
CA ASN A 42 15.77 -3.87 -11.45
C ASN A 42 14.41 -4.47 -11.75
N PHE A 43 14.33 -5.50 -12.62
CA PHE A 43 13.08 -6.15 -12.94
C PHE A 43 12.44 -6.82 -11.72
N ILE A 44 13.24 -7.56 -10.94
CA ILE A 44 12.77 -8.22 -9.72
C ILE A 44 12.37 -7.19 -8.67
N GLU A 45 13.14 -6.11 -8.51
CA GLU A 45 12.80 -5.03 -7.58
C GLU A 45 11.49 -4.32 -7.98
N SER A 46 11.24 -4.11 -9.28
CA SER A 46 9.96 -3.60 -9.81
C SER A 46 8.78 -4.52 -9.44
N LEU A 47 8.95 -5.84 -9.54
CA LEU A 47 7.92 -6.82 -9.17
C LEU A 47 7.68 -6.89 -7.66
N ILE A 48 8.75 -6.89 -6.86
CA ILE A 48 8.65 -6.83 -5.39
C ILE A 48 7.89 -5.57 -4.98
N HIS A 49 8.23 -4.42 -5.55
CA HIS A 49 7.55 -3.17 -5.26
C HIS A 49 6.06 -3.24 -5.59
N ALA A 50 5.69 -3.74 -6.78
CA ALA A 50 4.28 -3.90 -7.17
C ALA A 50 3.52 -4.84 -6.22
N TRP A 51 4.16 -5.94 -5.80
CA TRP A 51 3.59 -6.86 -4.82
C TRP A 51 3.32 -6.18 -3.48
N GLU A 52 4.28 -5.40 -2.97
CA GLU A 52 4.14 -4.67 -1.71
C GLU A 52 3.06 -3.58 -1.79
N GLN A 53 2.96 -2.84 -2.90
CA GLN A 53 1.89 -1.85 -3.07
C GLN A 53 0.51 -2.50 -3.09
N ARG A 54 0.37 -3.64 -3.77
CA ARG A 54 -0.88 -4.41 -3.75
C ARG A 54 -1.21 -4.90 -2.35
N ALA A 55 -0.24 -5.47 -1.63
CA ALA A 55 -0.44 -5.94 -0.27
C ALA A 55 -0.83 -4.79 0.69
N ARG A 56 -0.22 -3.60 0.53
CA ARG A 56 -0.61 -2.39 1.27
C ARG A 56 -2.05 -1.96 0.98
N TRP A 57 -2.46 -2.02 -0.29
CA TRP A 57 -3.83 -1.70 -0.70
C TRP A 57 -4.84 -2.69 -0.12
N GLU A 58 -4.57 -3.99 -0.22
CA GLU A 58 -5.42 -5.05 0.36
C GLU A 58 -5.49 -4.98 1.89
N ALA A 59 -4.40 -4.60 2.55
CA ALA A 59 -4.35 -4.41 3.99
C ALA A 59 -5.01 -3.10 4.48
N GLY A 60 -5.49 -2.24 3.57
CA GLY A 60 -6.09 -0.95 3.92
C GLY A 60 -5.10 0.05 4.53
N VAL A 61 -3.79 -0.16 4.33
CA VAL A 61 -2.72 0.73 4.81
C VAL A 61 -2.61 1.99 3.93
N VAL A 62 -3.19 1.96 2.73
CA VAL A 62 -3.30 3.11 1.83
C VAL A 62 -4.27 4.14 2.43
N GLY A 63 -3.73 5.03 3.26
CA GLY A 63 -4.47 6.03 4.03
C GLY A 63 -3.87 6.33 5.41
N GLN A 64 -2.98 5.47 5.93
CA GLN A 64 -2.31 5.66 7.21
C GLN A 64 -0.99 6.43 7.11
N ASN A 65 -0.83 7.30 6.11
CA ASN A 65 0.37 8.13 6.00
C ASN A 65 0.35 9.25 7.07
N SER A 66 1.00 8.92 8.19
CA SER A 66 1.97 9.72 8.98
C SER A 66 1.60 11.09 9.60
N GLU A 67 0.35 11.55 9.59
CA GLU A 67 -0.06 12.73 10.39
C GLU A 67 -1.26 12.49 11.32
N MET A 68 -1.74 11.25 11.44
CA MET A 68 -2.66 10.95 12.53
C MET A 68 -1.86 10.83 13.81
N VAL A 69 -2.11 11.76 14.75
CA VAL A 69 -1.75 11.61 16.16
C VAL A 69 -2.08 10.17 16.58
N ASP A 70 -1.08 9.46 17.07
CA ASP A 70 -1.18 8.07 17.52
C ASP A 70 -2.15 8.02 18.70
N LEU A 71 -3.44 7.87 18.38
CA LEU A 71 -4.51 7.81 19.37
C LEU A 71 -4.50 6.41 19.96
N PRO A 72 -4.42 6.28 21.31
CA PRO A 72 -4.41 4.99 21.95
C PRO A 72 -5.68 4.24 21.58
N SER A 73 -5.52 3.01 21.10
CA SER A 73 -6.64 2.13 20.81
C SER A 73 -7.52 1.94 22.05
N ALA A 74 -8.78 1.54 21.86
CA ALA A 74 -9.68 1.29 22.98
C ALA A 74 -9.09 0.28 24.00
N ALA A 75 -8.35 -0.72 23.51
CA ALA A 75 -7.65 -1.68 24.37
C ALA A 75 -6.53 -1.03 25.20
N GLU A 76 -5.77 -0.11 24.62
CA GLU A 76 -4.69 0.62 25.29
C GLU A 76 -5.22 1.63 26.30
N SER A 77 -6.31 2.32 25.95
CA SER A 77 -7.01 3.25 26.84
C SER A 77 -7.56 2.52 28.07
N MET A 78 -8.17 1.34 27.88
CA MET A 78 -8.61 0.50 29.00
C MET A 78 -7.43 -0.04 29.80
N ALA A 79 -6.38 -0.54 29.16
CA ALA A 79 -5.20 -1.06 29.85
C ALA A 79 -4.50 0.03 30.68
N SER A 80 -4.43 1.27 30.21
CA SER A 80 -3.89 2.40 30.98
C SER A 80 -4.77 2.72 32.20
N ALA A 81 -6.10 2.65 32.07
CA ALA A 81 -7.02 2.85 33.19
C ALA A 81 -6.89 1.78 34.29
N PHE A 82 -6.59 0.53 33.94
CA PHE A 82 -6.47 -0.57 34.91
C PHE A 82 -5.04 -0.82 35.42
N LEU A 83 -4.01 -0.61 34.59
CA LEU A 83 -2.62 -1.01 34.88
C LEU A 83 -1.67 0.19 35.02
N GLY A 84 -2.15 1.40 34.73
CA GLY A 84 -1.36 2.62 34.74
C GLY A 84 -0.44 2.77 33.52
N ASP A 85 -0.12 4.02 33.22
CA ASP A 85 0.49 4.43 31.95
C ASP A 85 1.90 3.84 31.71
N LYS A 86 2.65 3.50 32.77
CA LYS A 86 4.01 2.95 32.67
C LYS A 86 4.04 1.46 32.28
N LEU A 87 3.07 0.66 32.73
CA LEU A 87 3.01 -0.76 32.42
C LEU A 87 2.32 -0.99 31.08
N ALA A 88 1.26 -0.22 30.79
CA ALA A 88 0.59 -0.22 29.50
C ALA A 88 1.58 0.00 28.34
N ARG A 89 2.43 1.03 28.42
CA ARG A 89 3.47 1.30 27.40
C ARG A 89 4.49 0.18 27.20
N ARG A 90 4.79 -0.64 28.20
CA ARG A 90 5.71 -1.79 28.04
C ARG A 90 5.04 -2.96 27.34
N VAL A 91 3.78 -3.23 27.66
CA VAL A 91 3.00 -4.33 27.06
C VAL A 91 2.71 -4.02 25.59
N THR A 92 2.33 -2.80 25.25
CA THR A 92 2.11 -2.38 23.86
C THR A 92 3.40 -2.40 23.06
N LYS A 93 4.49 -1.86 23.61
CA LYS A 93 5.82 -1.87 22.97
C LYS A 93 6.34 -3.28 22.69
N ILE A 94 6.04 -4.27 23.54
CA ILE A 94 6.39 -5.68 23.30
C ILE A 94 5.46 -6.32 22.25
N GLY A 95 4.18 -5.96 22.25
CA GLY A 95 3.20 -6.42 21.27
C GLY A 95 3.44 -5.89 19.85
N ASP A 96 3.89 -4.65 19.71
CA ASP A 96 4.22 -4.06 18.40
C ASP A 96 5.62 -4.39 17.90
N ALA A 97 6.61 -4.57 18.79
CA ALA A 97 7.96 -4.97 18.37
C ALA A 97 8.03 -6.34 17.66
N ASN A 98 6.98 -7.17 17.77
CA ASN A 98 6.88 -8.48 17.12
C ASN A 98 5.97 -8.53 15.89
N LYS A 99 5.32 -7.42 15.50
CA LYS A 99 4.51 -7.40 14.29
C LYS A 99 5.41 -7.08 13.09
N LYS A 100 5.97 -8.12 12.47
CA LYS A 100 6.54 -7.99 11.14
C LYS A 100 5.41 -7.49 10.21
N GLU A 101 5.61 -6.35 9.58
CA GLU A 101 4.63 -5.74 8.67
C GLU A 101 4.24 -6.77 7.60
N SER A 102 2.98 -7.22 7.62
CA SER A 102 2.48 -8.32 6.78
C SER A 102 2.56 -8.02 5.27
N TRP A 103 2.71 -6.74 4.92
CA TRP A 103 2.76 -6.26 3.55
C TRP A 103 4.18 -6.20 2.97
N ARG A 104 5.24 -6.40 3.77
CA ARG A 104 6.63 -6.41 3.26
C ARG A 104 7.00 -7.75 2.65
N TYR A 105 7.68 -7.72 1.51
CA TYR A 105 8.13 -8.93 0.85
C TYR A 105 9.20 -9.65 1.68
N PRO A 106 9.06 -10.97 1.95
CA PRO A 106 10.03 -11.71 2.73
C PRO A 106 11.28 -12.00 1.91
N ARG A 107 12.32 -11.16 2.04
CA ARG A 107 13.64 -11.44 1.47
C ARG A 107 14.33 -12.52 2.30
N SER A 108 14.65 -13.67 1.70
CA SER A 108 15.60 -14.63 2.28
C SER A 108 16.99 -14.02 2.22
N ARG A 109 17.63 -13.83 3.37
CA ARG A 109 19.07 -13.54 3.43
C ARG A 109 19.87 -14.79 3.10
#